data_AF-J9WDU8-F1
#
_entry.id   AF-J9WDU8-F1
#
_cell.length_a   1.000
_cell.length_b   1.000
_cell.length_c   1.000
_cell.angle_alpha   90.00
_cell.angle_beta   90.00
_cell.angle_gamma   90.00
#
_symmetry.space_group_name_H-M   'P 1'
#
loop_
_entity.id
_entity.type
_entity.pdbx_description
1 polymer ?
#
loop_
_entity_poly.entity_id
_entity_poly.type
_entity_poly.pdbx_seq_one_letter_code
_entity_poly.pdbx_strand_id
1 'polypeptide(L)'
;MDEAYLLDAQRYEAWLDTLTDDVRYTMPVRVTAARGAGFDASPFPEPGMAHFDEDKYSLTQRVARMGTEHVWAEDPPSRLRHFITNVRTFECDDSEDVVVESAELLFRSRGDVNEAALLSCGREDLLRRCGDRFKLARRTILADESVLRMQNLAVFL
;
A
#
# COMPACT_ATOMS: atom_id res chain seq x y z
N MET A 1 -1.15 -11.86 12.54
CA MET A 1 -2.02 -11.52 11.40
C MET A 1 -1.11 -11.46 10.19
N ASP A 2 -1.43 -12.20 9.13
CA ASP A 2 -0.53 -12.38 7.98
C ASP A 2 -1.07 -11.58 6.79
N GLU A 3 -0.78 -10.29 6.77
CA GLU A 3 -1.29 -9.35 5.77
C GLU A 3 -0.84 -9.72 4.35
N ALA A 4 0.46 -9.95 4.15
CA ALA A 4 1.03 -10.30 2.86
C ALA A 4 0.38 -11.55 2.28
N TYR A 5 0.12 -12.57 3.11
CA TYR A 5 -0.61 -13.76 2.70
C TYR A 5 -2.03 -13.46 2.21
N LEU A 6 -2.77 -12.59 2.90
CA LEU A 6 -4.13 -12.22 2.50
C LEU A 6 -4.13 -11.49 1.15
N LEU A 7 -3.20 -10.56 0.95
CA LEU A 7 -3.06 -9.82 -0.30
C LEU A 7 -2.61 -10.71 -1.47
N ASP A 8 -1.61 -11.58 -1.25
CA ASP A 8 -1.14 -12.55 -2.24
C ASP A 8 -2.22 -13.55 -2.67
N ALA A 9 -3.06 -13.97 -1.72
CA ALA A 9 -4.21 -14.83 -1.96
C ALA A 9 -5.46 -14.07 -2.44
N GLN A 10 -5.36 -12.75 -2.66
CA GLN A 10 -6.46 -11.86 -3.08
C GLN A 10 -7.70 -11.93 -2.17
N ARG A 11 -7.49 -12.21 -0.87
CA ARG A 11 -8.55 -12.26 0.16
C ARG A 11 -8.82 -10.86 0.72
N TYR A 12 -9.21 -9.95 -0.16
CA TYR A 12 -9.30 -8.52 0.14
C TYR A 12 -10.36 -8.16 1.19
N GLU A 13 -11.47 -8.89 1.28
CA GLU A 13 -12.46 -8.68 2.34
C GLU A 13 -11.88 -8.98 3.72
N ALA A 14 -11.17 -10.10 3.86
CA ALA A 14 -10.49 -10.45 5.11
C ALA A 14 -9.34 -9.47 5.42
N TRP A 15 -8.69 -8.92 4.39
CA TRP A 15 -7.73 -7.82 4.56
C TRP A 15 -8.41 -6.54 5.06
N LEU A 16 -9.59 -6.16 4.56
CA LEU A 16 -10.33 -5.02 5.10
C LEU A 16 -10.57 -5.19 6.60
N ASP A 17 -10.94 -6.37 7.10
CA ASP A 17 -11.17 -6.59 8.54
C ASP A 17 -9.96 -6.29 9.44
N THR A 18 -8.75 -6.27 8.84
CA THR A 18 -7.49 -5.91 9.50
C THR A 18 -7.26 -4.41 9.69
N LEU A 19 -8.05 -3.57 9.00
CA LEU A 19 -7.94 -2.13 9.08
C LEU A 19 -8.87 -1.58 10.17
N THR A 20 -8.51 -0.46 10.78
CA THR A 20 -9.45 0.32 11.60
C THR A 20 -10.48 1.02 10.71
N ASP A 21 -11.59 1.48 11.31
CA ASP A 21 -12.64 2.19 10.57
C ASP A 21 -12.19 3.60 10.15
N ASP A 22 -11.23 4.18 10.86
CA ASP A 22 -10.62 5.49 10.60
C ASP A 22 -9.31 5.39 9.79
N VAL A 23 -9.05 4.27 9.13
CA VAL A 23 -7.79 4.04 8.40
C VAL A 23 -7.52 5.12 7.36
N ARG A 24 -6.28 5.60 7.30
CA ARG A 24 -5.77 6.47 6.22
C ARG A 24 -4.70 5.74 5.43
N TYR A 25 -4.91 5.58 4.13
CA TYR A 25 -4.04 4.81 3.25
C TYR A 25 -3.56 5.69 2.11
N THR A 26 -2.28 6.08 2.15
CA THR A 26 -1.74 7.11 1.27
C THR A 26 -0.47 6.65 0.55
N MET A 27 -0.30 7.14 -0.67
CA MET A 27 0.91 6.95 -1.48
C MET A 27 1.13 8.22 -2.31
N PRO A 28 1.89 9.21 -1.82
CA PRO A 28 2.14 10.44 -2.55
C PRO A 28 2.93 10.18 -3.85
N VAL A 29 2.72 11.03 -4.85
CA VAL A 29 3.52 11.01 -6.09
C VAL A 29 4.93 11.51 -5.76
N ARG A 30 5.95 10.71 -6.09
CA ARG A 30 7.35 11.11 -5.99
C ARG A 30 7.75 11.93 -7.20
N VAL A 31 8.56 12.95 -6.95
CA VAL A 31 9.17 13.79 -7.99
C VAL A 31 10.67 13.80 -7.86
N THR A 32 11.36 13.90 -8.98
CA THR A 32 12.81 14.06 -8.97
C THR A 32 13.16 15.52 -8.67
N ALA A 33 13.58 15.79 -7.45
CA ALA A 33 14.04 17.12 -7.03
C ALA A 33 15.57 17.25 -7.17
N ALA A 34 16.06 18.47 -7.42
CA ALA A 34 17.49 18.76 -7.43
C ALA A 34 18.09 18.55 -6.04
N ARG A 35 19.36 18.13 -5.96
CA ARG A 35 20.06 17.74 -4.72
C ARG A 35 20.00 18.78 -3.58
N GLY A 36 19.79 20.06 -3.90
CA GLY A 36 19.67 21.17 -2.93
C GLY A 36 18.24 21.47 -2.43
N ALA A 37 17.20 20.80 -2.94
CA ALA A 37 15.81 21.06 -2.58
C ALA A 37 15.34 20.26 -1.34
N GLY A 38 16.14 19.30 -0.87
CA GLY A 38 15.72 18.33 0.15
C GLY A 38 15.08 17.09 -0.47
N PHE A 39 15.17 15.95 0.23
CA PHE A 39 14.69 14.65 -0.27
C PHE A 39 13.14 14.59 -0.43
N ASP A 40 12.44 15.53 0.19
CA ASP A 40 10.97 15.58 0.30
C ASP A 40 10.33 16.78 -0.43
N ALA A 41 11.07 17.42 -1.35
CA ALA A 41 10.55 18.56 -2.12
C ALA A 41 9.54 18.10 -3.18
N SER A 42 8.30 17.83 -2.77
CA SER A 42 7.16 17.80 -3.69
C SER A 42 6.92 19.21 -4.26
N PRO A 43 6.90 19.41 -5.59
CA PRO A 43 6.58 20.69 -6.22
C PRO A 43 5.07 20.96 -6.23
N PHE A 44 4.25 20.06 -5.68
CA PHE A 44 2.80 20.22 -5.61
C PHE A 44 2.39 20.86 -4.28
N PRO A 45 1.59 21.95 -4.31
CA PRO A 45 1.05 22.52 -3.08
C PRO A 45 0.11 21.53 -2.38
N GLU A 46 0.15 21.52 -1.05
CA GLU A 46 -0.65 20.61 -0.22
C GLU A 46 -2.18 20.83 -0.39
N PRO A 47 -2.98 19.75 -0.47
CA PRO A 47 -2.55 18.35 -0.56
C PRO A 47 -2.02 18.06 -1.97
N GLY A 48 -0.79 17.55 -2.04
CA GLY A 48 -0.15 17.20 -3.32
C GLY A 48 -0.88 16.07 -4.05
N MET A 49 -0.43 15.72 -5.27
CA MET A 49 -0.98 14.56 -5.97
C MET A 49 -0.52 13.24 -5.32
N ALA A 50 -1.44 12.28 -5.23
CA ALA A 50 -1.18 10.95 -4.67
C ALA A 50 -1.71 9.85 -5.60
N HIS A 51 -0.99 8.72 -5.64
CA HIS A 51 -1.43 7.48 -6.27
C HIS A 51 -2.52 6.79 -5.47
N PHE A 52 -2.43 6.88 -4.14
CA PHE A 52 -3.47 6.51 -3.19
C PHE A 52 -3.70 7.66 -2.22
N ASP A 53 -4.95 8.04 -2.01
CA ASP A 53 -5.43 8.85 -0.88
C ASP A 53 -6.80 8.30 -0.53
N GLU A 54 -6.79 7.22 0.25
CA GLU A 54 -7.94 6.36 0.45
C GLU A 54 -8.29 6.31 1.95
N ASP A 55 -9.59 6.28 2.22
CA ASP A 55 -10.15 5.95 3.53
C ASP A 55 -10.78 4.56 3.51
N LYS A 56 -11.32 4.13 4.65
CA LYS A 56 -11.98 2.82 4.75
C LYS A 56 -13.09 2.63 3.72
N TYR A 57 -13.88 3.67 3.45
CA TYR A 57 -15.00 3.61 2.54
C TYR A 57 -14.52 3.45 1.10
N SER A 58 -13.56 4.26 0.65
CA SER A 58 -13.03 4.20 -0.70
C SER A 58 -12.25 2.91 -0.96
N LEU A 59 -11.49 2.40 0.03
CA LEU A 59 -10.89 1.06 -0.02
C LEU A 59 -11.94 -0.03 -0.17
N THR A 60 -13.06 0.05 0.56
CA THR A 60 -14.16 -0.92 0.45
C THR A 60 -14.76 -0.92 -0.95
N GLN A 61 -14.95 0.25 -1.57
CA GLN A 61 -15.42 0.35 -2.96
C GLN A 61 -14.41 -0.26 -3.94
N ARG A 62 -13.11 -0.05 -3.70
CA ARG A 62 -12.04 -0.63 -4.52
C ARG A 62 -12.02 -2.16 -4.43
N VAL A 63 -12.16 -2.72 -3.24
CA VAL A 63 -12.27 -4.16 -3.01
C VAL A 63 -13.52 -4.74 -3.68
N ALA A 64 -14.67 -4.09 -3.50
CA ALA A 64 -15.92 -4.50 -4.16
C ALA A 64 -15.76 -4.52 -5.69
N ARG A 65 -15.09 -3.53 -6.27
CA ARG A 65 -14.80 -3.49 -7.70
C ARG A 65 -13.95 -4.68 -8.13
N MET A 66 -12.88 -5.01 -7.40
CA MET A 66 -12.01 -6.17 -7.71
C MET A 66 -12.76 -7.51 -7.68
N GLY A 67 -13.81 -7.62 -6.86
CA GLY A 67 -14.64 -8.83 -6.78
C GLY A 67 -15.69 -8.99 -7.90
N THR A 68 -15.86 -8.00 -8.79
CA THR A 68 -16.82 -8.12 -9.89
C THR A 68 -16.25 -8.86 -11.10
N GLU A 69 -17.06 -9.68 -11.77
CA GLU A 69 -16.69 -10.44 -12.99
C GLU A 69 -16.24 -9.58 -14.18
N HIS A 70 -16.27 -8.25 -14.08
CA HIS A 70 -16.05 -7.31 -15.19
C HIS A 70 -14.77 -6.47 -15.05
N VAL A 71 -13.84 -6.86 -14.17
CA VAL A 71 -12.55 -6.18 -14.06
C VAL A 71 -11.62 -6.68 -15.16
N TRP A 72 -11.78 -6.16 -16.37
CA TRP A 72 -10.87 -6.43 -17.51
C TRP A 72 -9.39 -6.18 -17.17
N ALA A 73 -9.11 -5.35 -16.16
CA ALA A 73 -7.75 -5.09 -15.67
C ALA A 73 -7.13 -6.26 -14.86
N GLU A 74 -7.95 -7.21 -14.39
CA GLU A 74 -7.54 -8.37 -13.57
C GLU A 74 -8.16 -9.68 -14.10
N ASP A 75 -8.52 -9.74 -15.39
CA ASP A 75 -8.90 -10.99 -16.07
C ASP A 75 -7.94 -11.26 -17.25
N PRO A 76 -6.97 -12.20 -17.15
CA PRO A 76 -6.75 -13.12 -16.03
C PRO A 76 -6.14 -12.41 -14.80
N PRO A 77 -6.31 -12.96 -13.59
CA PRO A 77 -5.87 -12.34 -12.34
C PRO A 77 -4.36 -12.23 -12.24
N SER A 78 -3.90 -11.13 -11.66
CA SER A 78 -2.49 -10.93 -11.35
C SER A 78 -2.01 -11.94 -10.31
N ARG A 79 -0.85 -12.54 -10.56
CA ARG A 79 -0.11 -13.29 -9.54
C ARG A 79 0.76 -12.30 -8.78
N LEU A 80 0.48 -12.14 -7.50
CA LEU A 80 1.13 -11.20 -6.60
C LEU A 80 2.09 -11.92 -5.65
N ARG A 81 3.15 -11.22 -5.25
CA ARG A 81 3.98 -11.60 -4.11
C ARG A 81 4.52 -10.35 -3.43
N HIS A 82 4.21 -10.21 -2.14
CA HIS A 82 4.74 -9.13 -1.31
C HIS A 82 5.96 -9.64 -0.53
N PHE A 83 7.14 -9.09 -0.81
CA PHE A 83 8.34 -9.36 -0.04
C PHE A 83 8.55 -8.24 0.98
N ILE A 84 8.24 -8.53 2.25
CA ILE A 84 8.38 -7.58 3.35
C ILE A 84 9.71 -7.82 4.08
N THR A 85 10.52 -6.77 4.20
CA THR A 85 11.83 -6.81 4.86
C THR A 85 12.08 -5.54 5.68
N ASN A 86 13.24 -5.46 6.35
CA ASN A 86 13.70 -4.29 7.10
C ASN A 86 12.68 -3.75 8.14
N VAL A 87 11.94 -4.66 8.77
CA VAL A 87 10.89 -4.30 9.74
C VAL A 87 11.52 -3.70 11.00
N ARG A 88 11.08 -2.49 11.35
CA ARG A 88 11.43 -1.79 12.58
C ARG A 88 10.16 -1.31 13.26
N THR A 89 10.13 -1.37 14.58
CA THR A 89 8.97 -0.99 15.38
C THR A 89 9.35 0.08 16.40
N PHE A 90 8.47 1.05 16.58
CA PHE A 90 8.64 2.17 17.51
C PHE A 90 7.37 2.30 18.35
N GLU A 91 7.54 2.34 19.67
CA GLU A 91 6.43 2.58 20.59
C GLU A 91 5.99 4.04 20.51
N CYS A 92 4.69 4.29 20.65
CA CYS A 92 4.16 5.63 20.82
C CYS A 92 4.08 5.97 22.32
N ASP A 93 4.61 7.13 22.72
CA ASP A 93 4.77 7.49 24.14
C ASP A 93 3.44 7.51 24.93
N ASP A 94 2.32 7.83 24.28
CA ASP A 94 1.01 8.05 24.92
C ASP A 94 -0.07 7.03 24.53
N SER A 95 0.29 5.94 23.83
CA SER A 95 -0.69 4.91 23.43
C SER A 95 -0.06 3.52 23.31
N GLU A 96 -0.89 2.48 23.32
CA GLU A 96 -0.46 1.12 22.96
C GLU A 96 -0.27 0.93 21.44
N ASP A 97 -0.25 2.03 20.68
CA ASP A 97 -0.04 1.99 19.24
C ASP A 97 1.45 1.84 18.92
N VAL A 98 1.73 1.26 17.76
CA VAL A 98 3.10 1.00 17.31
C VAL A 98 3.26 1.56 15.90
N VAL A 99 4.29 2.37 15.70
CA VAL A 99 4.74 2.76 14.36
C VAL A 99 5.66 1.67 13.84
N VAL A 100 5.39 1.19 12.64
CA VAL A 100 6.16 0.14 11.98
C VAL A 100 6.68 0.67 10.66
N GLU A 101 8.00 0.63 10.49
CA GLU A 101 8.63 0.89 9.20
C GLU A 101 9.03 -0.44 8.57
N SER A 102 8.78 -0.59 7.27
CA SER A 102 9.18 -1.78 6.51
C SER A 102 9.53 -1.42 5.07
N ALA A 103 10.32 -2.26 4.43
CA ALA A 103 10.57 -2.21 3.00
C ALA A 103 9.73 -3.30 2.32
N GLU A 104 9.12 -2.95 1.20
CA GLU A 104 8.33 -3.85 0.38
C GLU A 104 8.87 -3.90 -1.06
N LEU A 105 9.01 -5.11 -1.57
CA LEU A 105 9.09 -5.36 -3.00
C LEU A 105 7.85 -6.15 -3.42
N LEU A 106 6.99 -5.52 -4.21
CA LEU A 106 5.86 -6.19 -4.85
C LEU A 106 6.30 -6.77 -6.20
N PHE A 107 6.11 -8.07 -6.36
CA PHE A 107 6.18 -8.74 -7.65
C PHE A 107 4.77 -8.97 -8.19
N ARG A 108 4.53 -8.54 -9.43
CA ARG A 108 3.26 -8.75 -10.14
C ARG A 108 3.53 -9.35 -11.51
N SER A 109 2.89 -10.48 -11.82
CA SER A 109 2.87 -11.05 -13.18
C SER A 109 1.44 -11.31 -13.63
N ARG A 110 1.16 -11.11 -14.92
CA ARG A 110 -0.18 -11.31 -15.50
C ARG A 110 -0.09 -11.87 -16.92
N GLY A 111 -0.90 -12.89 -17.20
CA GLY A 111 -0.87 -13.61 -18.47
C GLY A 111 0.46 -14.33 -18.70
N ASP A 112 0.74 -14.67 -19.95
CA ASP A 112 1.88 -15.53 -20.32
C ASP A 112 2.98 -14.80 -21.09
N VAL A 113 2.70 -13.59 -21.58
CA VAL A 113 3.56 -12.89 -22.56
C VAL A 113 4.15 -11.60 -22.01
N ASN A 114 3.47 -10.94 -21.07
CA ASN A 114 3.94 -9.67 -20.53
C ASN A 114 5.06 -9.89 -19.51
N GLU A 115 6.06 -9.02 -19.53
CA GLU A 115 7.08 -8.97 -18.48
C GLU A 115 6.41 -8.73 -17.12
N ALA A 116 6.97 -9.36 -16.08
CA ALA A 116 6.54 -9.09 -14.72
C ALA A 116 6.91 -7.66 -14.32
N ALA A 117 6.03 -7.01 -13.57
CA ALA A 117 6.29 -5.73 -12.96
C ALA A 117 6.84 -5.93 -11.54
N LEU A 118 7.81 -5.10 -11.19
CA LEU A 118 8.32 -4.94 -9.83
C LEU A 118 7.98 -3.53 -9.35
N LEU A 119 7.60 -3.40 -8.09
CA LEU A 119 7.46 -2.11 -7.42
C LEU A 119 8.20 -2.18 -6.08
N SER A 120 9.17 -1.30 -5.89
CA SER A 120 9.89 -1.11 -4.63
C SER A 120 9.34 0.11 -3.90
N CYS A 121 9.06 -0.05 -2.61
CA CYS A 121 8.62 1.04 -1.76
C CYS A 121 8.95 0.82 -0.28
N GLY A 122 9.07 1.93 0.45
CA GLY A 122 9.00 1.94 1.91
C GLY A 122 7.56 2.08 2.40
N ARG A 123 7.25 1.48 3.55
CA ARG A 123 5.98 1.60 4.25
C ARG A 123 6.21 2.11 5.66
N GLU A 124 5.47 3.14 6.04
CA GLU A 124 5.28 3.56 7.42
C GLU A 124 3.83 3.29 7.83
N ASP A 125 3.67 2.36 8.76
CA ASP A 125 2.38 1.89 9.26
C ASP A 125 2.17 2.34 10.70
N LEU A 126 1.00 2.87 11.03
CA LEU A 126 0.54 3.01 12.41
C LEU A 126 -0.39 1.84 12.73
N LEU A 127 0.05 0.96 13.62
CA LEU A 127 -0.75 -0.16 14.10
C LEU A 127 -1.40 0.21 15.42
N ARG A 128 -2.74 0.26 15.43
CA ARG A 128 -3.52 0.55 16.63
C ARG A 128 -3.88 -0.72 17.39
N ARG A 129 -3.73 -0.68 18.71
CA ARG A 129 -4.20 -1.77 19.58
C ARG A 129 -5.73 -1.77 19.63
N CYS A 130 -6.35 -2.90 19.29
CA CYS A 130 -7.80 -3.10 19.29
C CYS A 130 -8.11 -4.42 20.02
N GLY A 131 -8.22 -4.34 21.35
CA GLY A 131 -8.29 -5.53 22.21
C GLY A 131 -7.00 -6.34 22.13
N ASP A 132 -7.10 -7.63 21.80
CA ASP A 132 -5.93 -8.54 21.72
C ASP A 132 -5.22 -8.52 20.36
N ARG A 133 -5.62 -7.63 19.43
CA ARG A 133 -5.09 -7.59 18.07
C ARG A 133 -4.64 -6.19 17.70
N PHE A 134 -3.68 -6.11 16.80
CA PHE A 134 -3.34 -4.88 16.11
C PHE A 134 -4.16 -4.76 14.83
N LYS A 135 -4.57 -3.53 14.51
CA LYS A 135 -5.21 -3.16 13.25
C LYS A 135 -4.46 -2.01 12.61
N LEU A 136 -4.44 -1.96 11.29
CA LEU A 136 -3.81 -0.86 10.56
C LEU A 136 -4.68 0.40 10.64
N ALA A 137 -4.14 1.46 11.24
CA ALA A 137 -4.81 2.76 11.37
C ALA A 137 -4.27 3.80 10.37
N ARG A 138 -3.00 3.67 9.96
CA ARG A 138 -2.43 4.50 8.90
C ARG A 138 -1.41 3.70 8.12
N ARG A 139 -1.36 3.89 6.81
CA ARG A 139 -0.25 3.46 5.96
C ARG A 139 0.15 4.60 5.05
N THR A 140 1.43 4.94 5.07
CA THR A 140 2.06 5.83 4.10
C THR A 140 3.05 5.00 3.28
N ILE A 141 2.82 4.93 1.97
CA ILE A 141 3.68 4.21 1.02
C ILE A 141 4.54 5.20 0.26
N LEU A 142 5.84 4.99 0.30
CA LEU A 142 6.83 5.80 -0.37
C LEU A 142 7.47 4.97 -1.48
N ALA A 143 6.99 5.13 -2.71
CA ALA A 143 7.61 4.50 -3.88
C ALA A 143 9.06 4.97 -4.06
N ASP A 144 9.91 4.07 -4.55
CA ASP A 144 11.29 4.40 -4.92
C ASP A 144 11.41 4.97 -6.35
N GLU A 145 10.30 5.06 -7.09
CA GLU A 145 10.23 5.56 -8.46
C GLU A 145 9.34 6.81 -8.56
N SER A 146 9.77 7.80 -9.35
CA SER A 146 8.97 8.98 -9.70
C SER A 146 7.95 8.70 -10.82
N VAL A 147 8.25 7.73 -11.68
CA VAL A 147 7.35 7.24 -12.73
C VAL A 147 7.16 5.74 -12.52
N LEU A 148 5.96 5.35 -12.11
CA LEU A 148 5.63 3.94 -11.92
C LEU A 148 5.59 3.23 -13.27
N ARG A 149 6.41 2.18 -13.42
CA ARG A 149 6.49 1.38 -14.66
C ARG A 149 5.35 0.35 -14.76
N MET A 150 4.68 0.07 -13.65
CA MET A 150 3.53 -0.82 -13.65
C MET A 150 2.37 -0.18 -14.42
N GLN A 151 1.71 -0.95 -15.28
CA GLN A 151 0.63 -0.43 -16.15
C GLN A 151 -0.54 0.20 -15.38
N ASN A 152 -0.81 -0.29 -14.18
CA ASN A 152 -1.82 0.23 -13.26
C ASN A 152 -1.52 -0.23 -11.83
N LEU A 153 -2.11 0.46 -10.85
CA LEU A 153 -2.07 0.07 -9.43
C LEU A 153 -3.32 -0.71 -9.02
N ALA A 154 -3.75 -1.71 -9.81
CA ALA A 154 -4.83 -2.62 -9.41
C ALA A 154 -4.34 -3.64 -8.36
N VAL A 155 -3.65 -3.16 -7.33
CA VAL A 155 -3.05 -3.92 -6.23
C VAL A 155 -3.20 -3.10 -4.94
N PHE A 156 -2.95 -3.73 -3.80
CA PHE A 156 -2.73 -3.07 -2.52
C PHE A 156 -1.29 -3.34 -2.09
N LEU A 157 -0.71 -2.42 -1.32
CA LEU A 157 0.64 -2.42 -0.76
C LEU A 157 0.54 -2.29 0.76
#